data_AF-A0A4Y2BL68-F1
#
_entry.id   AF-A0A4Y2BL68-F1
#
_cell.length_a   1.000
_cell.length_b   1.000
_cell.length_c   1.000
_cell.angle_alpha   90.00
_cell.angle_beta   90.00
_cell.angle_gamma   90.00
#
_symmetry.space_group_name_H-M   'P 1'
#
loop_
_entity.id
_entity.type
_entity.pdbx_description
1 polymer ?
#
loop_
_entity_poly.entity_id
_entity_poly.type
_entity_poly.pdbx_seq_one_letter_code
_entity_poly.pdbx_strand_id
1 'polypeptide(L)'
;MVFSEIGSSLTLLAPNYFDLLAVSGQDPVPVDILYGVIGSNNRSASGAKRITFRKITTHPQYVFDDLEDDVAILETTNPIVFSNKIQPICLAHKNSSYLVDQPVKIMGWGLYFR
;
A
#
# COMPACT_ATOMS: atom_id res chain seq x y z
N MET A 1 3.20 5.51 -5.48
CA MET A 1 3.66 5.20 -4.12
C MET A 1 2.91 6.08 -3.15
N VAL A 2 2.23 5.46 -2.19
CA VAL A 2 1.38 6.13 -1.22
C VAL A 2 1.91 5.80 0.15
N PHE A 3 1.94 6.77 1.05
CA PHE A 3 2.33 6.52 2.44
C PHE A 3 1.12 6.68 3.34
N SER A 4 1.07 5.83 4.36
CA SER A 4 0.16 5.96 5.50
C SER A 4 0.92 6.46 6.73
N GLU A 5 0.20 7.04 7.69
CA GLU A 5 0.81 7.62 8.90
C GLU A 5 1.57 6.59 9.76
N ILE A 6 1.24 5.30 9.60
CA ILE A 6 1.94 4.15 10.23
C ILE A 6 3.33 3.85 9.65
N GLY A 7 3.87 4.70 8.77
CA GLY A 7 5.22 4.52 8.21
C GLY A 7 5.32 3.43 7.13
N SER A 8 4.22 2.75 6.84
CA SER A 8 4.12 1.71 5.82
C SER A 8 3.83 2.29 4.44
N SER A 9 4.46 1.68 3.42
CA SER A 9 4.23 2.02 2.02
C SER A 9 3.04 1.23 1.47
N LEU A 10 2.22 1.89 0.65
CA LEU A 10 1.04 1.36 -0.02
C LEU A 10 1.21 1.50 -1.54
N THR A 11 0.69 0.54 -2.30
CA THR A 11 0.65 0.59 -3.77
C THR A 11 -0.78 0.69 -4.28
N LEU A 12 -1.02 1.61 -5.22
CA LEU A 12 -2.32 1.78 -5.84
C LEU A 12 -2.53 0.65 -6.85
N LEU A 13 -3.54 -0.19 -6.64
CA LEU A 13 -3.87 -1.29 -7.54
C LEU A 13 -4.98 -0.91 -8.53
N ALA A 14 -5.95 -0.14 -8.06
CA ALA A 14 -7.13 0.28 -8.81
C ALA A 14 -7.71 1.56 -8.18
N PRO A 15 -8.68 2.26 -8.81
CA PRO A 15 -9.17 3.55 -8.30
C PRO A 15 -9.61 3.57 -6.82
N ASN A 16 -10.03 2.41 -6.29
CA ASN A 16 -10.48 2.26 -4.91
C ASN A 16 -9.58 1.37 -4.04
N TYR A 17 -8.54 0.74 -4.60
CA TYR A 17 -7.85 -0.37 -3.93
C TYR A 17 -6.35 -0.12 -3.81
N PHE A 18 -5.85 -0.32 -2.59
CA PHE A 18 -4.44 -0.36 -2.26
C PHE A 18 -4.07 -1.68 -1.62
N ASP A 19 -2.83 -2.13 -1.81
CA ASP A 19 -2.21 -3.15 -0.98
C ASP A 19 -1.44 -2.53 0.20
N LEU A 20 -1.32 -3.31 1.28
CA LEU A 20 -0.48 -3.06 2.44
C LEU A 20 0.06 -4.40 2.95
N LEU A 21 1.23 -4.38 3.58
CA LEU A 21 1.71 -5.52 4.37
C LEU A 21 0.86 -5.66 5.65
N ALA A 22 0.32 -6.85 5.89
CA ALA A 22 -0.48 -7.19 7.06
C ALA A 22 0.31 -7.17 8.39
N VAL A 23 1.62 -6.89 8.35
CA VAL A 23 2.53 -6.66 9.49
C VAL A 23 2.01 -5.68 10.56
N SER A 24 1.00 -4.83 10.31
CA SER A 24 0.41 -4.00 11.37
C SER A 24 -0.56 -4.76 12.29
N GLY A 25 0.00 -5.68 13.09
CA GLY A 25 -0.42 -5.89 14.48
C GLY A 25 -1.57 -6.88 14.75
N GLN A 26 -1.40 -7.61 15.84
CA GLN A 26 -2.41 -8.37 16.57
C GLN A 26 -3.68 -7.54 16.92
N ASP A 27 -3.63 -6.21 16.78
CA ASP A 27 -4.70 -5.28 17.10
C ASP A 27 -5.25 -4.62 15.82
N PRO A 28 -6.57 -4.68 15.55
CA PRO A 28 -7.15 -4.06 14.39
C PRO A 28 -6.96 -2.54 14.45
N VAL A 29 -6.19 -1.97 13.51
CA VAL A 29 -6.09 -0.52 13.32
C VAL A 29 -7.47 0.03 12.94
N PRO A 30 -8.05 0.97 13.71
CA PRO A 30 -9.31 1.58 13.34
C PRO A 30 -9.20 2.28 11.98
N VAL A 31 -10.10 1.96 11.05
CA VAL A 31 -10.01 2.46 9.67
C VAL A 31 -10.26 3.97 9.56
N ASP A 32 -10.99 4.52 10.53
CA ASP A 32 -11.39 5.93 10.66
C ASP A 32 -10.22 6.87 10.95
N ILE A 33 -9.14 6.38 11.57
CA ILE A 33 -7.93 7.16 11.82
C ILE A 33 -6.90 7.02 10.71
N LEU A 34 -7.10 6.08 9.77
CA LEU A 34 -6.14 5.80 8.71
C LEU A 34 -6.35 6.73 7.51
N TYR A 35 -5.26 7.36 7.07
CA TYR A 35 -5.23 8.09 5.80
C TYR A 35 -4.02 7.71 4.96
N GLY A 36 -4.17 7.87 3.65
CA GLY A 36 -3.11 7.72 2.66
C GLY A 36 -2.76 9.08 2.04
N VAL A 37 -1.53 9.22 1.56
CA VAL A 37 -1.08 10.40 0.82
C VAL A 37 -0.61 10.02 -0.57
N ILE A 38 -1.24 10.61 -1.60
CA ILE A 38 -1.04 10.25 -3.00
C ILE A 38 -0.50 11.42 -3.84
N GLY A 39 0.20 11.10 -4.92
CA GLY A 39 0.63 12.07 -5.94
C GLY A 39 1.79 12.98 -5.55
N SER A 40 2.54 12.63 -4.50
CA SER A 40 3.69 13.41 -4.01
C SER A 40 4.95 12.54 -3.91
N ASN A 41 6.10 13.15 -4.18
CA ASN A 41 7.43 12.61 -3.89
C ASN A 41 8.08 13.26 -2.66
N ASN A 42 7.39 14.21 -2.01
CA ASN A 42 7.86 14.89 -0.80
C ASN A 42 7.21 14.26 0.44
N ARG A 43 8.05 13.71 1.34
CA ARG A 43 7.63 13.09 2.61
C ARG A 43 6.84 14.05 3.51
N SER A 44 7.10 15.36 3.43
CA SER A 44 6.35 16.37 4.19
C SER A 44 4.88 16.49 3.75
N ALA A 45 4.46 15.78 2.69
CA ALA A 45 3.11 15.84 2.12
C ALA A 45 2.72 17.21 1.53
N SER A 46 3.66 18.15 1.40
CA SER A 46 3.41 19.46 0.77
C SER A 46 2.92 19.26 -0.67
N GLY A 47 1.73 19.80 -0.98
CA GLY A 47 1.08 19.65 -2.28
C GLY A 47 0.51 18.26 -2.58
N ALA A 48 0.47 17.37 -1.60
CA ALA A 48 -0.05 16.01 -1.76
C ALA A 48 -1.56 15.92 -1.51
N LYS A 49 -2.23 14.95 -2.14
CA LYS A 49 -3.66 14.68 -1.90
C LYS A 49 -3.81 13.63 -0.80
N ARG A 50 -4.56 13.96 0.26
CA ARG A 50 -4.94 13.01 1.31
C ARG A 50 -6.18 12.22 0.89
N ILE A 51 -6.20 10.93 1.23
CA ILE A 51 -7.32 10.01 1.03
C ILE A 51 -7.62 9.30 2.34
N THR A 52 -8.87 8.89 2.53
CA THR A 52 -9.29 8.07 3.68
C THR A 52 -9.74 6.70 3.20
N PHE A 53 -9.77 5.76 4.13
CA PHE A 53 -10.20 4.39 3.88
C PHE A 53 -11.52 4.09 4.58
N ARG A 54 -12.29 3.16 4.02
CA ARG A 54 -13.54 2.66 4.62
C ARG A 54 -13.44 1.22 5.10
N LYS A 55 -12.48 0.46 4.57
CA LYS A 55 -12.32 -0.97 4.87
C LYS A 55 -10.87 -1.40 4.73
N ILE A 56 -10.44 -2.27 5.63
CA ILE A 56 -9.20 -3.04 5.54
C ILE A 56 -9.59 -4.52 5.51
N THR A 57 -9.04 -5.28 4.58
CA THR A 57 -9.28 -6.73 4.45
C THR A 57 -7.95 -7.45 4.42
N THR A 58 -7.58 -8.06 5.54
CA THR A 58 -6.38 -8.91 5.65
C THR A 58 -6.60 -10.25 4.97
N HIS A 59 -5.54 -10.88 4.46
CA HIS A 59 -5.63 -12.23 3.93
C HIS A 59 -6.19 -13.18 5.00
N PRO A 60 -7.19 -14.03 4.68
CA PRO A 60 -7.84 -14.89 5.67
C PRO A 60 -6.92 -15.96 6.27
N GLN A 61 -5.80 -16.25 5.61
CA GLN A 61 -4.81 -17.22 6.05
C GLN A 61 -3.56 -16.55 6.65
N TYR A 62 -3.56 -15.22 6.84
CA TYR A 62 -2.42 -14.52 7.42
C TYR A 62 -2.08 -15.07 8.82
N VAL A 63 -0.83 -15.50 8.99
CA VAL A 63 -0.30 -15.96 10.28
C VAL A 63 0.81 -15.01 10.72
N PHE A 64 0.58 -14.30 11.82
CA PHE A 64 1.51 -13.28 12.32
C PHE A 64 2.90 -13.83 12.66
N ASP A 65 2.96 -15.01 13.26
CA ASP A 65 4.23 -15.59 13.75
C ASP A 65 5.17 -15.97 12.60
N ASP A 66 4.62 -16.46 11.48
CA ASP A 66 5.39 -16.93 10.33
C ASP A 66 5.45 -15.91 9.18
N LEU A 67 4.70 -14.80 9.29
CA LEU A 67 4.49 -13.80 8.23
C LEU A 67 4.00 -14.44 6.91
N GLU A 68 3.32 -15.59 7.01
CA GLU A 68 2.69 -16.23 5.86
C GLU A 68 1.48 -15.41 5.41
N ASP A 69 1.31 -15.29 4.10
CA ASP A 69 0.24 -14.50 3.47
C ASP A 69 0.15 -13.05 3.97
N ASP A 70 1.30 -12.39 4.14
CA ASP A 70 1.46 -11.01 4.61
C ASP A 70 0.94 -9.97 3.59
N VAL A 71 -0.38 -9.91 3.40
CA VAL A 71 -1.05 -8.98 2.50
C VAL A 71 -2.41 -8.57 3.02
N ALA A 72 -2.72 -7.29 2.87
CA ALA A 72 -4.03 -6.71 3.14
C ALA A 72 -4.45 -5.76 2.01
N ILE A 73 -5.75 -5.67 1.77
CA ILE A 73 -6.35 -4.74 0.81
C ILE A 73 -7.07 -3.62 1.56
N LEU A 74 -6.77 -2.38 1.19
CA LEU A 74 -7.42 -1.19 1.70
C LEU A 74 -8.36 -0.62 0.65
N GLU A 75 -9.59 -0.32 1.05
CA GLU A 75 -10.61 0.27 0.20
C GLU A 75 -10.81 1.74 0.55
N THR A 76 -10.65 2.64 -0.42
CA THR A 76 -10.81 4.08 -0.20
C THR A 76 -12.27 4.47 -0.01
N THR A 77 -12.50 5.55 0.75
CA THR A 77 -13.85 6.12 0.92
C THR A 77 -14.40 6.65 -0.40
N ASN A 78 -13.54 7.29 -1.21
CA ASN A 78 -13.88 7.84 -2.51
C ASN A 78 -12.92 7.33 -3.60
N PRO A 79 -13.40 7.19 -4.86
CA PRO A 79 -12.56 6.82 -5.97
C PRO A 79 -11.49 7.85 -6.27
N ILE A 80 -10.29 7.35 -6.55
CA ILE A 80 -9.15 8.16 -6.95
C ILE A 80 -9.25 8.47 -8.44
N VAL A 81 -9.19 9.76 -8.75
CA VAL A 81 -9.03 10.25 -10.12
C VAL A 81 -7.55 10.13 -10.51
N PHE A 82 -7.28 9.37 -11.56
CA PHE A 82 -5.93 9.20 -12.09
C PHE A 82 -5.41 10.47 -12.77
N SER A 83 -4.10 10.64 -12.73
CA SER A 83 -3.40 11.79 -13.31
C SER A 83 -1.96 11.41 -13.65
N ASN A 84 -1.22 12.33 -14.24
CA ASN A 84 0.19 12.13 -14.61
C ASN A 84 1.07 11.72 -13.41
N LYS A 85 0.65 12.03 -12.17
CA LYS A 85 1.37 11.72 -10.92
C LYS A 85 0.74 10.57 -10.14
N ILE A 86 -0.45 10.10 -10.54
CA ILE A 86 -1.25 9.11 -9.81
C ILE A 86 -1.74 8.08 -10.82
N GLN A 87 -1.09 6.93 -10.84
CA GLN A 87 -1.42 5.81 -11.71
C GLN A 87 -1.37 4.50 -10.90
N PRO A 88 -2.22 3.52 -11.24
CA PRO A 88 -2.15 2.20 -10.63
C PRO A 88 -0.92 1.44 -11.14
N ILE A 89 -0.45 0.46 -10.35
CA ILE A 89 0.50 -0.53 -10.80
C ILE A 89 -0.24 -1.70 -11.48
N CYS A 90 0.43 -2.37 -12.41
CA CYS A 90 -0.08 -3.61 -12.97
C CYS A 90 0.10 -4.75 -11.96
N LEU A 91 -0.93 -5.58 -11.79
CA LEU A 91 -0.81 -6.85 -11.08
C LEU A 91 -0.18 -7.91 -11.99
N ALA A 92 0.60 -8.81 -11.40
CA ALA A 92 1.10 -9.98 -12.10
C ALA A 92 -0.07 -10.88 -12.54
N HIS A 93 0.08 -11.53 -13.70
CA HIS A 93 -0.93 -12.48 -14.17
C HIS A 93 -0.88 -13.76 -13.34
N LYS A 94 -2.02 -14.42 -13.11
CA LYS A 94 -2.11 -15.62 -12.25
C LYS A 94 -1.10 -16.73 -12.61
N ASN A 95 -0.76 -16.83 -13.89
CA ASN A 95 0.16 -17.84 -14.42
C ASN A 95 1.53 -17.26 -14.82
N SER A 96 1.90 -16.08 -14.33
CA SER A 96 3.23 -15.54 -14.61
C SER A 96 4.29 -16.35 -13.88
N SER A 97 5.34 -16.73 -14.59
CA SER A 97 6.55 -17.31 -13.98
C SER A 97 7.38 -16.22 -13.30
N TYR A 98 8.00 -16.54 -12.18
CA TYR A 98 9.00 -15.69 -11.55
C TYR A 98 10.17 -15.49 -12.52
N LEU A 99 10.52 -14.24 -12.76
CA LEU A 99 11.68 -13.93 -13.56
C LEU A 99 12.91 -13.94 -12.66
N VAL A 100 13.68 -15.03 -12.72
CA VAL A 100 14.95 -15.16 -12.01
C VAL A 100 15.97 -14.19 -12.62
N ASP A 101 16.83 -13.60 -11.79
CA ASP A 101 17.91 -12.68 -12.16
C ASP A 101 17.46 -11.42 -12.92
N GLN A 102 16.18 -11.03 -12.80
CA GLN A 102 15.72 -9.76 -13.35
C GLN A 102 15.90 -8.62 -12.34
N PRO A 103 16.40 -7.45 -12.78
CA PRO A 103 16.50 -6.30 -11.92
C PRO A 103 15.11 -5.80 -11.52
N VAL A 104 14.90 -5.62 -10.21
CA VAL A 104 13.67 -5.07 -9.63
C VAL A 104 13.92 -3.68 -9.06
N LYS A 105 12.85 -2.87 -8.94
CA LYS A 105 12.91 -1.55 -8.31
C LYS A 105 12.03 -1.55 -7.07
N ILE A 106 12.64 -1.28 -5.92
CA ILE A 106 11.95 -1.06 -4.65
C ILE A 106 12.04 0.42 -4.33
N MET A 107 10.95 1.00 -3.85
CA MET A 107 10.87 2.42 -3.48
C MET A 107 10.19 2.54 -2.12
N GLY A 108 10.49 3.59 -1.37
CA GLY A 108 9.88 3.86 -0.08
C GLY A 108 10.56 4.99 0.66
N TRP A 109 9.95 5.41 1.77
CA TRP A 109 10.55 6.37 2.71
C TRP A 109 10.92 5.68 4.05
N GLY A 110 11.22 4.38 4.02
CA GLY A 110 11.71 3.67 5.21
C GLY A 110 13.00 4.27 5.76
N LEU A 111 13.34 3.93 7.00
CA LEU A 111 14.62 4.30 7.59
C LEU A 111 15.76 3.68 6.77
N TYR A 112 16.77 4.48 6.44
CA TYR A 112 18.04 3.99 5.92
C TYR A 112 18.95 3.71 7.11
N PHE A 113 19.13 2.44 7.47
CA PHE A 113 20.10 2.05 8.49
C PHE A 113 21.51 2.04 7.87
N ARG A 114 22.45 2.74 8.49
CA ARG A 114 23.89 2.71 8.18
C ARG A 114 24.60 1.76 9.11
#